data_AF-A0A535TJB8-F1
#
_entry.id   AF-A0A535TJB8-F1
#
_cell.length_a   1.000
_cell.length_b   1.000
_cell.length_c   1.000
_cell.angle_alpha   90.00
_cell.angle_beta   90.00
_cell.angle_gamma   90.00
#
_symmetry.space_group_name_H-M   'P 1'
#
loop_
_entity.id
_entity.type
_entity.pdbx_description
1 polymer ?
#
loop_
_entity_poly.entity_id
_entity_poly.type
_entity_poly.pdbx_seq_one_letter_code
_entity_poly.pdbx_strand_id
1 'polypeptide(L)'
;MTIVNDHSFATAFLIDPQGDFLTAASVVNGSASLRLVDNTGGSHAVRLVGIDADLGIAIVRASNDGTPLAFGAPVALQVDDPVVLLASPKVVNLRTSTPAVVLKRSDTELSLRVDDLPASLGGPIVGPGGKVVGILIGSGRALPITVALADIPQWRRLAGTAVPLAPL
;
A
#
# COMPACT_ATOMS: atom_id res chain seq x y z
N MET A 1 1.05 7.72 3.04
CA MET A 1 1.50 8.75 2.08
C MET A 1 0.68 8.64 0.81
N THR A 2 0.57 9.72 0.05
CA THR A 2 0.00 9.65 -1.30
C THR A 2 1.12 9.29 -2.27
N ILE A 3 0.93 8.25 -3.06
CA ILE A 3 1.75 8.03 -4.26
C ILE A 3 1.02 8.66 -5.45
N VAL A 4 1.75 9.39 -6.27
CA VAL A 4 1.21 10.10 -7.44
C VAL A 4 1.98 9.65 -8.66
N ASN A 5 1.27 9.33 -9.73
CA ASN A 5 1.83 9.09 -11.06
C ASN A 5 1.34 10.16 -12.05
N ASP A 6 1.62 9.96 -13.34
CA ASP A 6 1.24 10.85 -14.44
C ASP A 6 -0.27 10.94 -14.71
N HIS A 7 -1.09 10.10 -14.09
CA HIS A 7 -2.52 9.99 -14.38
C HIS A 7 -3.43 9.97 -13.14
N SER A 8 -2.89 9.68 -11.96
CA SER A 8 -3.66 9.29 -10.78
C SER A 8 -2.86 9.45 -9.49
N PHE A 9 -3.57 9.28 -8.37
CA PHE A 9 -3.00 9.23 -7.04
C PHE A 9 -3.60 8.04 -6.28
N ALA A 10 -2.80 7.45 -5.40
CA ALA A 10 -3.19 6.33 -4.57
C ALA A 10 -2.48 6.36 -3.22
N THR A 11 -2.59 5.28 -2.46
CA THR A 11 -1.98 5.17 -1.12
C THR A 11 -0.73 4.32 -1.16
N ALA A 12 0.29 4.77 -0.41
CA ALA A 12 1.47 3.97 -0.09
C ALA A 12 1.78 4.09 1.41
N PHE A 13 2.30 3.04 2.02
CA PHE A 13 2.61 3.01 3.46
C PHE A 13 4.00 2.45 3.73
N LEU A 14 4.65 3.01 4.75
CA LEU A 14 6.02 2.69 5.13
C LEU A 14 6.10 1.34 5.81
N ILE A 15 7.06 0.52 5.38
CA ILE A 15 7.21 -0.87 5.84
C ILE A 15 8.53 -1.13 6.55
N ASP A 16 9.50 -0.23 6.44
CA ASP A 16 10.78 -0.33 7.12
C ASP A 16 11.46 1.03 7.37
N PRO A 17 12.49 1.10 8.23
CA PRO A 17 13.24 2.33 8.45
C PRO A 17 14.13 2.76 7.27
N GLN A 18 14.36 1.89 6.27
CA GLN A 18 15.15 2.19 5.08
C GLN A 18 14.37 3.03 4.06
N GLY A 19 13.07 3.20 4.26
CA GLY A 19 12.20 4.00 3.41
C GLY A 19 11.53 3.22 2.31
N ASP A 20 11.36 1.91 2.46
CA ASP A 20 10.52 1.13 1.57
C ASP A 20 9.04 1.37 1.90
N PHE A 21 8.27 1.63 0.84
CA PHE A 21 6.82 1.80 0.88
C PHE A 21 6.16 0.74 0.03
N LEU A 22 5.15 0.07 0.58
CA LEU A 22 4.26 -0.81 -0.18
C LEU A 22 3.11 -0.01 -0.79
N THR A 23 2.73 -0.39 -2.01
CA THR A 23 1.55 0.10 -2.72
C THR A 23 1.04 -0.97 -3.70
N ALA A 24 -0.03 -0.67 -4.43
CA ALA A 24 -0.57 -1.57 -5.45
C ALA A 24 0.24 -1.47 -6.75
N ALA A 25 0.48 -2.61 -7.41
CA ALA A 25 1.20 -2.67 -8.69
C ALA A 25 0.49 -1.85 -9.77
N SER A 26 -0.84 -1.81 -9.78
CA SER A 26 -1.64 -1.04 -10.75
C SER A 26 -1.39 0.48 -10.71
N VAL A 27 -0.82 1.00 -9.63
CA VAL A 27 -0.45 2.41 -9.48
C VAL A 27 0.91 2.70 -10.13
N VAL A 28 1.80 1.72 -10.12
CA VAL A 28 3.21 1.86 -10.49
C VAL A 28 3.46 1.36 -11.91
N ASN A 29 2.81 0.27 -12.30
CA ASN A 29 3.02 -0.39 -13.57
C ASN A 29 2.61 0.51 -14.74
N GLY A 30 3.53 0.70 -15.69
CA GLY A 30 3.32 1.56 -16.87
C GLY A 30 3.45 3.07 -16.61
N SER A 31 3.63 3.50 -15.35
CA SER A 31 3.79 4.92 -15.01
C SER A 31 5.14 5.46 -15.49
N ALA A 32 5.12 6.58 -16.23
CA ALA A 32 6.35 7.22 -16.70
C ALA A 32 7.04 8.06 -15.60
N SER A 33 6.29 8.41 -14.56
CA SER A 33 6.75 9.29 -13.49
C SER A 33 6.05 8.95 -12.17
N LEU A 34 6.75 9.10 -11.04
CA LEU A 34 6.24 8.81 -9.71
C LEU A 34 6.76 9.81 -8.67
N ARG A 35 5.95 10.10 -7.65
CA ARG A 35 6.38 10.80 -6.42
C ARG A 35 5.59 10.32 -5.21
N LEU A 36 6.16 10.53 -4.02
CA LEU A 36 5.44 10.43 -2.75
C LEU A 36 5.17 11.81 -2.19
N VAL A 37 3.95 12.02 -1.70
CA VAL A 37 3.54 13.21 -0.95
C VAL A 37 3.27 12.81 0.50
N ASP A 38 3.98 13.45 1.41
CA ASP A 38 3.87 13.21 2.85
C ASP A 38 2.67 13.94 3.49
N ASN A 39 2.46 13.71 4.78
CA ASN A 39 1.34 14.31 5.52
C ASN A 39 1.52 15.82 5.78
N THR A 40 2.72 16.37 5.61
CA THR A 40 3.00 17.82 5.62
C THR A 40 2.73 18.46 4.26
N GLY A 41 2.65 17.67 3.19
CA GLY A 41 2.56 18.13 1.79
C GLY A 41 3.92 18.18 1.10
N GLY A 42 4.99 17.76 1.76
CA GLY A 42 6.31 17.61 1.18
C GLY A 42 6.32 16.55 0.10
N SER A 43 7.06 16.81 -0.98
CA SER A 43 7.16 15.91 -2.12
C SER A 43 8.54 15.27 -2.21
N HIS A 44 8.55 13.96 -2.45
CA HIS A 44 9.74 13.13 -2.43
C HIS A 44 9.90 12.36 -3.74
N ALA A 45 11.11 12.37 -4.28
CA ALA A 45 11.47 11.49 -5.38
C ALA A 45 11.48 10.04 -4.91
N VAL A 46 11.08 9.13 -5.79
CA VAL A 46 11.01 7.71 -5.49
C VAL A 46 11.94 6.91 -6.40
N ARG A 47 12.41 5.78 -5.89
CA ARG A 47 13.00 4.70 -6.69
C ARG A 47 12.05 3.52 -6.68
N LEU A 48 11.77 2.95 -7.83
CA LEU A 48 11.04 1.70 -7.93
C LEU A 48 11.95 0.54 -7.53
N VAL A 49 11.67 -0.15 -6.42
CA VAL A 49 12.49 -1.27 -5.93
C VAL A 49 12.07 -2.59 -6.61
N GLY A 50 10.77 -2.81 -6.78
CA GLY A 50 10.23 -4.00 -7.43
C GLY A 50 8.73 -3.92 -7.65
N ILE A 51 8.24 -4.74 -8.58
CA ILE A 51 6.81 -4.93 -8.87
C ILE A 51 6.57 -6.43 -8.97
N ASP A 52 5.51 -6.89 -8.31
CA ASP A 52 4.86 -8.16 -8.60
C ASP A 52 3.48 -7.89 -9.17
N ALA A 53 3.34 -8.06 -10.48
CA ALA A 53 2.06 -7.84 -11.15
C ALA A 53 1.05 -8.94 -10.84
N ASP A 54 1.50 -10.16 -10.55
CA ASP A 54 0.65 -11.32 -10.29
C ASP A 54 0.03 -11.22 -8.88
N LEU A 55 0.82 -10.78 -7.90
CA LEU A 55 0.35 -10.47 -6.54
C LEU A 55 -0.29 -9.08 -6.42
N GLY A 56 -0.12 -8.21 -7.42
CA GLY A 56 -0.71 -6.88 -7.45
C GLY A 56 -0.04 -5.86 -6.53
N ILE A 57 1.24 -6.02 -6.19
CA ILE A 57 1.98 -5.13 -5.27
C ILE A 57 3.25 -4.56 -5.89
N ALA A 58 3.68 -3.41 -5.37
CA ALA A 58 4.95 -2.79 -5.72
C ALA A 58 5.61 -2.17 -4.48
N ILE A 59 6.95 -2.11 -4.51
CA ILE A 59 7.75 -1.39 -3.52
C ILE A 59 8.42 -0.19 -4.18
N VAL A 60 8.26 0.97 -3.56
CA VAL A 60 9.02 2.17 -3.89
C VAL A 60 9.84 2.61 -2.68
N ARG A 61 11.01 3.20 -2.92
CA ARG A 61 11.89 3.73 -1.90
C ARG A 61 11.97 5.24 -1.97
N ALA A 62 11.82 5.91 -0.83
CA ALA A 62 12.01 7.34 -0.69
C ALA A 62 12.59 7.68 0.68
N SER A 63 13.28 8.82 0.77
CA SER A 63 13.66 9.39 2.05
C SER A 63 12.42 9.68 2.88
N ASN A 64 12.43 9.27 4.14
CA ASN A 64 11.35 9.53 5.06
C ASN A 64 11.87 9.51 6.51
N ASP A 65 11.13 10.13 7.42
CA ASP A 65 11.35 10.19 8.87
C ASP A 65 10.19 9.54 9.66
N GLY A 66 9.34 8.78 8.97
CA GLY A 66 8.16 8.14 9.54
C GLY A 66 8.45 6.85 10.28
N THR A 67 7.45 6.39 11.04
CA THR A 67 7.46 5.10 11.73
C THR A 67 6.83 4.02 10.86
N PRO A 68 7.54 2.91 10.56
CA PRO A 68 6.96 1.82 9.78
C PRO A 68 5.74 1.20 10.46
N LEU A 69 4.76 0.78 9.66
CA LEU A 69 3.62 0.07 10.20
C LEU A 69 4.00 -1.37 10.58
N ALA A 70 3.56 -1.81 11.75
CA ALA A 70 3.80 -3.17 12.22
C ALA A 70 2.89 -4.17 11.50
N PHE A 71 3.43 -5.36 11.18
CA PHE A 71 2.68 -6.44 10.56
C PHE A 71 2.00 -7.34 11.56
N GLY A 72 0.78 -7.74 11.24
CA GLY A 72 -0.06 -8.67 11.99
C GLY A 72 -0.14 -10.03 11.29
N ALA A 73 -0.98 -10.91 11.84
CA ALA A 73 -1.20 -12.25 11.32
C ALA A 73 -2.59 -12.33 10.66
N PRO A 74 -2.68 -12.34 9.31
CA PRO A 74 -3.97 -12.38 8.62
C PRO A 74 -4.72 -13.68 8.86
N VAL A 75 -3.99 -14.77 9.15
CA VAL A 75 -4.54 -16.10 9.47
C VAL A 75 -5.44 -16.08 10.72
N ALA A 76 -5.26 -15.10 11.62
CA ALA A 76 -6.09 -14.95 12.81
C ALA A 76 -7.48 -14.35 12.49
N LEU A 77 -7.67 -13.74 11.32
CA LEU A 77 -8.94 -13.14 10.93
C LEU A 77 -10.00 -14.21 10.67
N GLN A 78 -11.22 -13.91 11.13
CA GLN A 78 -12.44 -14.64 10.84
C GLN A 78 -13.34 -13.84 9.89
N VAL A 79 -14.31 -14.51 9.28
CA VAL A 79 -15.42 -13.81 8.60
C VAL A 79 -16.15 -12.96 9.63
N ASP A 80 -16.62 -11.79 9.19
CA ASP A 80 -17.24 -10.74 9.99
C ASP A 80 -16.32 -9.99 10.97
N ASP A 81 -15.02 -10.31 11.00
CA ASP A 81 -14.08 -9.51 11.79
C ASP A 81 -14.01 -8.07 11.27
N PRO A 82 -14.04 -7.08 12.18
CA PRO A 82 -13.85 -5.69 11.83
C PRO A 82 -12.39 -5.43 11.50
N VAL A 83 -12.16 -4.75 10.38
CA VAL A 83 -10.85 -4.23 9.97
C VAL A 83 -11.01 -2.78 9.49
N VAL A 84 -9.90 -2.10 9.30
CA VAL A 84 -9.89 -0.71 8.86
C VAL A 84 -8.98 -0.57 7.65
N LEU A 85 -9.49 -0.03 6.56
CA LEU A 85 -8.68 0.42 5.44
C LEU A 85 -8.16 1.83 5.75
N LEU A 86 -6.83 1.99 5.79
CA LEU A 86 -6.22 3.30 5.86
C LEU A 86 -5.89 3.81 4.46
N ALA A 87 -6.07 5.10 4.28
CA ALA A 87 -5.78 5.78 3.03
C ALA A 87 -5.07 7.11 3.28
N SER A 88 -4.45 7.67 2.24
CA SER A 88 -3.70 8.91 2.39
C SER A 88 -4.60 10.12 2.73
N PRO A 89 -4.27 10.94 3.74
CA PRO A 89 -5.07 12.10 4.15
C PRO A 89 -5.10 13.25 3.14
N LYS A 90 -4.20 13.26 2.16
CA LYS A 90 -4.06 14.39 1.22
C LYS A 90 -4.95 14.29 0.00
N VAL A 91 -5.65 13.17 -0.17
CA VAL A 91 -6.57 12.99 -1.27
C VAL A 91 -7.92 13.60 -0.89
N VAL A 92 -8.36 14.61 -1.64
CA VAL A 92 -9.66 15.27 -1.43
C VAL A 92 -10.78 14.22 -1.55
N ASN A 93 -11.74 14.27 -0.63
CA ASN A 93 -12.87 13.33 -0.51
C ASN A 93 -12.51 11.88 -0.15
N LEU A 94 -11.24 11.58 0.13
CA LEU A 94 -10.84 10.27 0.63
C LEU A 94 -10.85 10.26 2.16
N ARG A 95 -11.60 9.33 2.75
CA ARG A 95 -11.53 9.10 4.20
C ARG A 95 -10.17 8.47 4.53
N THR A 96 -9.47 9.04 5.51
CA THR A 96 -8.19 8.50 6.01
C THR A 96 -8.31 7.11 6.61
N SER A 97 -9.49 6.80 7.11
CA SER A 97 -9.85 5.55 7.74
C SER A 97 -11.25 5.17 7.30
N THR A 98 -11.38 4.00 6.69
CA THR A 98 -12.65 3.45 6.21
C THR A 98 -12.90 2.12 6.91
N PRO A 99 -13.98 2.00 7.71
CA PRO A 99 -14.37 0.73 8.29
C PRO A 99 -14.62 -0.33 7.22
N ALA A 100 -14.17 -1.55 7.48
CA ALA A 100 -14.32 -2.68 6.59
C ALA A 100 -14.62 -3.95 7.40
N VAL A 101 -15.21 -4.94 6.73
CA VAL A 101 -15.54 -6.23 7.32
C VAL A 101 -15.01 -7.34 6.44
N VAL A 102 -14.38 -8.35 7.05
CA VAL A 102 -13.89 -9.53 6.33
C VAL A 102 -15.06 -10.37 5.84
N LEU A 103 -15.17 -10.56 4.52
CA LEU A 103 -16.18 -11.43 3.90
C LEU A 103 -15.63 -12.83 3.64
N LYS A 104 -14.37 -12.91 3.23
CA LYS A 104 -13.67 -14.18 2.96
C LYS A 104 -12.19 -14.02 3.27
N ARG A 105 -11.57 -15.11 3.74
CA ARG A 105 -10.13 -15.22 3.95
C ARG A 105 -9.62 -16.47 3.26
N SER A 106 -8.54 -16.31 2.50
CA SER A 106 -7.69 -17.39 2.03
C SER A 106 -6.23 -17.06 2.34
N ASP A 107 -5.31 -17.94 1.95
CA ASP A 107 -3.88 -17.70 2.15
C ASP A 107 -3.33 -16.64 1.17
N THR A 108 -4.03 -16.39 0.06
CA THR A 108 -3.58 -15.47 -1.00
C THR A 108 -4.47 -14.25 -1.20
N GLU A 109 -5.68 -14.22 -0.62
CA GLU A 109 -6.61 -13.10 -0.77
C GLU A 109 -7.50 -12.93 0.46
N LEU A 110 -7.74 -11.67 0.83
CA LEU A 110 -8.83 -11.21 1.70
C LEU A 110 -9.89 -10.53 0.83
N SER A 111 -11.14 -10.98 0.94
CA SER A 111 -12.28 -10.24 0.38
C SER A 111 -12.96 -9.45 1.49
N LEU A 112 -13.23 -8.17 1.25
CA LEU A 112 -13.72 -7.21 2.23
C LEU A 112 -15.00 -6.54 1.75
N ARG A 113 -15.91 -6.26 2.67
CA ARG A 113 -16.96 -5.25 2.49
C ARG A 113 -16.39 -3.93 2.97
N VAL A 114 -16.15 -3.02 2.06
CA VAL A 114 -15.55 -1.71 2.31
C VAL A 114 -16.05 -0.71 1.27
N ASP A 115 -16.20 0.55 1.66
CA ASP A 115 -16.53 1.67 0.77
C ASP A 115 -15.21 2.28 0.25
N ASP A 116 -14.47 1.51 -0.55
CA ASP A 116 -13.17 1.92 -1.08
C ASP A 116 -13.28 2.74 -2.37
N LEU A 117 -12.30 3.61 -2.59
CA LEU A 117 -12.16 4.41 -3.81
C LEU A 117 -10.87 4.02 -4.53
N PRO A 118 -10.70 4.32 -5.83
CA PRO A 118 -9.47 4.03 -6.55
C PRO A 118 -8.19 4.55 -5.86
N ALA A 119 -8.28 5.71 -5.20
CA ALA A 119 -7.17 6.30 -4.45
C ALA A 119 -6.80 5.56 -3.15
N SER A 120 -7.64 4.64 -2.69
CA SER A 120 -7.34 3.75 -1.57
C SER A 120 -6.41 2.60 -1.94
N LEU A 121 -6.21 2.32 -3.24
CA LEU A 121 -5.34 1.24 -3.70
C LEU A 121 -3.93 1.41 -3.12
N GLY A 122 -3.34 0.28 -2.76
CA GLY A 122 -2.08 0.20 -2.01
C GLY A 122 -2.21 0.53 -0.51
N GLY A 123 -3.39 0.93 -0.05
CA GLY A 123 -3.66 1.23 1.35
C GLY A 123 -3.60 -0.01 2.23
N PRO A 124 -3.05 0.11 3.45
CA PRO A 124 -2.98 -1.02 4.36
C PRO A 124 -4.36 -1.31 4.98
N ILE A 125 -4.68 -2.60 5.04
CA ILE A 125 -5.78 -3.12 5.86
C ILE A 125 -5.22 -3.39 7.25
N VAL A 126 -5.80 -2.75 8.25
CA VAL A 126 -5.37 -2.81 9.65
C VAL A 126 -6.39 -3.62 10.45
N GLY A 127 -5.89 -4.66 11.11
CA GLY A 127 -6.69 -5.55 11.96
C GLY A 127 -6.45 -5.31 13.45
N PRO A 128 -6.79 -6.30 14.30
CA PRO A 128 -6.60 -6.24 15.75
C PRO A 128 -5.18 -5.83 16.16
N GLY A 129 -5.10 -4.98 17.19
CA GLY A 129 -3.82 -4.46 17.70
C GLY A 129 -3.17 -3.39 16.83
N GLY A 130 -3.89 -2.83 15.84
CA GLY A 130 -3.38 -1.75 14.99
C GLY A 130 -2.31 -2.21 14.00
N LYS A 131 -2.30 -3.49 13.65
CA LYS A 131 -1.29 -4.10 12.79
C LYS A 131 -1.84 -4.33 11.38
N VAL A 132 -0.99 -4.15 10.38
CA VAL A 132 -1.34 -4.39 8.97
C VAL A 132 -1.51 -5.88 8.74
N VAL A 133 -2.65 -6.28 8.20
CA VAL A 133 -3.01 -7.65 7.86
C VAL A 133 -3.18 -7.84 6.34
N GLY A 134 -3.24 -6.76 5.57
CA GLY A 134 -3.26 -6.86 4.12
C GLY A 134 -3.04 -5.54 3.41
N ILE A 135 -3.04 -5.59 2.09
CA ILE A 135 -2.80 -4.46 1.19
C ILE A 135 -3.96 -4.43 0.19
N LEU A 136 -4.69 -3.33 0.07
CA LEU A 136 -5.77 -3.22 -0.91
C LEU A 136 -5.19 -3.20 -2.33
N ILE A 137 -5.53 -4.20 -3.14
CA ILE A 137 -5.02 -4.37 -4.52
C ILE A 137 -6.13 -4.26 -5.58
N GLY A 138 -7.39 -4.25 -5.16
CA GLY A 138 -8.56 -4.02 -6.00
C GLY A 138 -9.78 -3.77 -5.13
N SER A 139 -10.92 -3.41 -5.74
CA SER A 139 -12.13 -3.10 -4.96
C SER A 139 -12.57 -4.29 -4.12
N GLY A 140 -12.67 -4.07 -2.81
CA GLY A 140 -12.93 -5.11 -1.82
C GLY A 140 -11.95 -6.28 -1.80
N ARG A 141 -10.78 -6.20 -2.46
CA ARG A 141 -9.77 -7.27 -2.52
C ARG A 141 -8.45 -6.80 -1.97
N ALA A 142 -7.93 -7.54 -1.00
CA ALA A 142 -6.63 -7.27 -0.41
C ALA A 142 -5.71 -8.50 -0.43
N LEU A 143 -4.42 -8.27 -0.67
CA LEU A 143 -3.38 -9.28 -0.52
C LEU A 143 -3.05 -9.43 0.98
N PRO A 144 -3.08 -10.63 1.57
CA PRO A 144 -2.60 -10.84 2.93
C PRO A 144 -1.14 -10.40 3.07
N ILE A 145 -0.81 -9.64 4.13
CA ILE A 145 0.53 -9.04 4.26
C ILE A 145 1.64 -10.10 4.27
N THR A 146 1.37 -11.29 4.80
CA THR A 146 2.32 -12.40 4.88
C THR A 146 2.76 -12.90 3.51
N VAL A 147 1.92 -12.79 2.49
CA VAL A 147 2.28 -13.15 1.10
C VAL A 147 3.28 -12.14 0.56
N ALA A 148 3.00 -10.84 0.72
CA ALA A 148 3.91 -9.78 0.28
C ALA A 148 5.30 -9.92 0.91
N LEU A 149 5.38 -10.26 2.21
CA LEU A 149 6.64 -10.38 2.95
C LEU A 149 7.59 -11.46 2.42
N ALA A 150 7.11 -12.46 1.68
CA ALA A 150 7.96 -13.50 1.11
C ALA A 150 8.88 -12.96 0.00
N ASP A 151 8.43 -11.95 -0.75
CA ASP A 151 9.13 -11.46 -1.94
C ASP A 151 9.99 -10.22 -1.68
N ILE A 152 9.66 -9.43 -0.66
CA ILE A 152 10.39 -8.20 -0.27
C ILE A 152 11.91 -8.42 -0.15
N PRO A 153 12.42 -9.49 0.49
CA PRO A 153 13.86 -9.69 0.61
C PRO A 153 14.59 -9.92 -0.72
N GLN A 154 13.88 -10.36 -1.76
CA GLN A 154 14.46 -10.56 -3.09
C GLN A 154 14.61 -9.22 -3.81
N TRP A 155 13.57 -8.37 -3.78
CA TRP A 155 13.62 -7.06 -4.44
C TRP A 155 14.60 -6.11 -3.78
N ARG A 156 14.76 -6.17 -2.44
CA ARG A 156 15.74 -5.33 -1.71
C ARG A 156 17.19 -5.54 -2.14
N ARG A 157 17.52 -6.65 -2.80
CA ARG A 157 18.88 -6.89 -3.33
C ARG A 157 19.14 -6.13 -4.64
N LEU A 158 18.09 -5.62 -5.27
CA LEU A 158 18.18 -4.80 -6.46
C LEU A 158 18.35 -3.33 -6.06
N ALA A 159 19.12 -2.57 -6.83
CA ALA A 159 19.33 -1.14 -6.58
C ALA A 159 18.05 -0.30 -6.77
N GLY A 160 17.02 -0.89 -7.40
CA GLY A 160 15.83 -0.20 -7.89
C GLY A 160 16.11 0.73 -9.07
N THR A 161 15.05 1.14 -9.75
CA THR A 161 15.11 2.06 -10.89
C THR A 161 14.68 3.46 -10.44
N ALA A 162 15.49 4.47 -10.73
CA ALA A 162 15.06 5.86 -10.52
C ALA A 162 13.95 6.20 -11.51
N VAL A 163 12.87 6.82 -11.01
CA VAL A 163 11.73 7.21 -11.84
C VAL A 163 11.64 8.74 -11.85
N PRO A 164 11.35 9.39 -13.00
CA PRO A 164 11.11 10.82 -13.06
C PRO A 164 10.03 11.27 -12.08
N LEU A 165 10.10 12.51 -11.61
CA LEU A 165 9.09 13.10 -10.74
C LEU A 165 7.79 13.34 -11.51
N ALA A 166 6.68 12.80 -11.02
CA ALA A 166 5.35 13.13 -11.55
C ALA A 166 5.01 14.62 -11.36
N PRO A 167 4.15 15.24 -12.16
CA PRO A 167 3.66 16.60 -11.91
C PRO A 167 2.90 16.71 -10.58
N LEU A 168 2.75 17.93 -10.07
CA LEU A 168 1.89 18.27 -8.92
C LEU A 168 0.45 18.49 -9.37
#